data_AF-A0A1P8KL40-F1
#
_entry.id   AF-A0A1P8KL40-F1
#
_cell.length_a   1.000
_cell.length_b   1.000
_cell.length_c   1.000
_cell.angle_alpha   90.00
_cell.angle_beta   90.00
_cell.angle_gamma   90.00
#
_symmetry.space_group_name_H-M   'P 1'
#
loop_
_entity.id
_entity.type
_entity.pdbx_description
1 polymer ?
#
loop_
_entity_poly.entity_id
_entity_poly.type
_entity_poly.pdbx_seq_one_letter_code
_entity_poly.pdbx_strand_id
1 'polypeptide(L)'
;MNKKKDFNSIFWKIWGVNNRVYEPLDVFKIKRDKQRESKKHDNFLNDDKKLSNDEFQHHLNREAYNFYDLFTIHLLNNTKQVNFYVHQLNNINNNYRLFEKVHFEKEKFINLFSFQIAFIIENMNYNDIDISMFDNALKDNSLMPFFDKFRELRDQNNKIKKMSQKDLATQLSHVNYNLKERFEKSEIFIEDVTAEKFESDLSKWKKNKELPTFTKMLVIINTIHKVSNEEKIGKLFQLLIIRALLHIQKEFDISESIKLELIGRINKFREVIKKYYSTNEESKIYEEQLKYLIDMPDESKELTLKESLLHLGSKLPEFLKHNDSDKLINIKIMDRELIINKFNKCKTKKDYRVLLSEIIDIPENYAFSLLINNSYAFMRFIVSVKIEETRLFTKQFKYLDRVFGTLLSKGTSDNTLTEFINLLKGKNDFLECMDIVRDYFKKCQV
;
A
#
# COMPACT_ATOMS: atom_id res chain seq x y z
N MET A 1 6.56 -20.89 16.54
CA MET A 1 6.73 -19.54 15.99
C MET A 1 5.58 -19.23 15.04
N ASN A 2 4.65 -18.35 15.42
CA ASN A 2 3.68 -17.80 14.47
C ASN A 2 4.48 -16.99 13.44
N LYS A 3 4.58 -17.51 12.20
CA LYS A 3 5.13 -16.72 11.08
C LYS A 3 4.26 -15.48 10.94
N LYS A 4 4.80 -14.31 11.28
CA LYS A 4 4.16 -13.01 11.03
C LYS A 4 3.82 -12.98 9.54
N LYS A 5 2.54 -12.96 9.18
CA LYS A 5 2.10 -12.88 7.78
C LYS A 5 2.67 -11.58 7.20
N ASP A 6 3.35 -11.64 6.06
CA ASP A 6 3.85 -10.42 5.42
C ASP A 6 2.70 -9.54 4.90
N PHE A 7 2.92 -8.24 4.87
CA PHE A 7 1.88 -7.26 4.54
C PHE A 7 1.32 -7.44 3.13
N ASN A 8 2.17 -7.76 2.14
CA ASN A 8 1.76 -8.06 0.75
C ASN A 8 0.71 -9.17 0.73
N SER A 9 0.97 -10.27 1.44
CA SER A 9 0.05 -11.39 1.54
C SER A 9 -1.27 -11.03 2.22
N ILE A 10 -1.27 -10.10 3.17
CA ILE A 10 -2.50 -9.61 3.82
C ILE A 10 -3.29 -8.74 2.84
N PHE A 11 -2.63 -7.76 2.21
CA PHE A 11 -3.23 -6.83 1.25
C PHE A 11 -3.95 -7.57 0.12
N TRP A 12 -3.28 -8.50 -0.56
CA TRP A 12 -3.87 -9.22 -1.69
C TRP A 12 -4.99 -10.19 -1.27
N LYS A 13 -4.91 -10.77 -0.06
CA LYS A 13 -6.00 -11.59 0.50
C LYS A 13 -7.26 -10.79 0.81
N ILE A 14 -7.15 -9.52 1.17
CA ILE A 14 -8.28 -8.59 1.34
C ILE A 14 -9.04 -8.38 0.02
N TRP A 15 -8.39 -8.57 -1.13
CA TRP A 15 -9.01 -8.48 -2.45
C TRP A 15 -9.40 -9.83 -3.06
N GLY A 16 -9.21 -10.94 -2.32
CA GLY A 16 -9.58 -12.28 -2.80
C GLY A 16 -8.53 -12.96 -3.67
N VAL A 17 -7.27 -12.56 -3.52
CA VAL A 17 -6.11 -13.20 -4.14
C VAL A 17 -5.41 -14.07 -3.09
N ASN A 18 -5.31 -15.37 -3.37
CA ASN A 18 -4.84 -16.36 -2.40
C ASN A 18 -3.36 -16.70 -2.54
N ASN A 19 -2.71 -16.18 -3.57
CA ASN A 19 -1.28 -16.28 -3.82
C ASN A 19 -0.58 -14.95 -3.55
N ARG A 20 0.74 -14.99 -3.50
CA ARG A 20 1.57 -13.79 -3.38
C ARG A 20 1.63 -13.08 -4.74
N VAL A 21 1.71 -11.75 -4.71
CA VAL A 21 1.72 -10.91 -5.91
C VAL A 21 2.98 -10.07 -5.91
N TYR A 22 3.84 -10.32 -6.90
CA TYR A 22 5.09 -9.61 -7.13
C TYR A 22 5.01 -8.71 -8.35
N GLU A 23 4.27 -9.16 -9.36
CA GLU A 23 3.93 -8.43 -10.59
C GLU A 23 2.40 -8.39 -10.74
N PRO A 24 1.83 -7.41 -11.47
CA PRO A 24 0.39 -7.20 -11.55
C PRO A 24 -0.40 -8.47 -11.94
N LEU A 25 0.09 -9.22 -12.94
CA LEU A 25 -0.60 -10.41 -13.47
C LEU A 25 -0.48 -11.64 -12.57
N ASP A 26 0.25 -11.58 -11.46
CA ASP A 26 0.36 -12.70 -10.52
C ASP A 26 -0.96 -13.02 -9.85
N VAL A 27 -1.87 -12.04 -9.78
CA VAL A 27 -3.25 -12.22 -9.33
C VAL A 27 -3.97 -13.39 -10.00
N PHE A 28 -3.56 -13.76 -11.22
CA PHE A 28 -4.15 -14.82 -12.03
C PHE A 28 -3.39 -16.16 -11.98
N LYS A 29 -2.24 -16.24 -11.30
CA LYS A 29 -1.36 -17.42 -11.37
C LYS A 29 -1.70 -18.46 -10.29
N ILE A 30 -1.98 -19.69 -10.70
CA ILE A 30 -2.26 -20.83 -9.80
C ILE A 30 -0.96 -21.43 -9.23
N LYS A 31 0.14 -21.42 -9.99
CA LYS A 31 1.46 -21.90 -9.57
C LYS A 31 2.56 -21.01 -10.14
N ARG A 32 3.48 -20.55 -9.27
CA ARG A 32 4.77 -19.98 -9.65
C ARG A 32 5.90 -20.65 -8.87
N ASP A 33 7.08 -20.62 -9.48
CA ASP A 33 8.28 -21.26 -8.97
C ASP A 33 8.86 -20.48 -7.77
N LYS A 34 8.58 -20.98 -6.56
CA LYS A 34 8.99 -20.39 -5.29
C LYS A 34 10.51 -20.18 -5.16
N GLN A 35 11.33 -20.94 -5.90
CA GLN A 35 12.80 -20.85 -5.82
C GLN A 35 13.38 -19.61 -6.49
N ARG A 36 12.76 -19.13 -7.58
CA ARG A 36 13.21 -17.91 -8.29
C ARG A 36 12.89 -16.64 -7.49
N GLU A 37 11.89 -16.71 -6.62
CA GLU A 37 11.33 -15.60 -5.84
C GLU A 37 12.03 -15.38 -4.49
N SER A 38 12.39 -16.47 -3.77
CA SER A 38 13.33 -16.39 -2.65
C SER A 38 14.62 -15.76 -3.16
N LYS A 39 15.15 -16.26 -4.29
CA LYS A 39 16.31 -15.65 -4.94
C LYS A 39 16.14 -14.17 -5.28
N LYS A 40 15.03 -13.67 -5.86
CA LYS A 40 14.92 -12.21 -6.14
C LYS A 40 14.84 -11.35 -4.88
N HIS A 41 14.07 -11.74 -3.85
CA HIS A 41 13.96 -10.97 -2.62
C HIS A 41 15.23 -11.09 -1.76
N ASP A 42 15.78 -12.30 -1.64
CA ASP A 42 17.06 -12.57 -1.00
C ASP A 42 18.19 -11.89 -1.79
N ASN A 43 18.14 -11.84 -3.12
CA ASN A 43 19.11 -11.06 -3.93
C ASN A 43 18.92 -9.56 -3.72
N PHE A 44 17.70 -9.02 -3.61
CA PHE A 44 17.55 -7.59 -3.26
C PHE A 44 18.17 -7.29 -1.88
N LEU A 45 17.97 -8.19 -0.90
CA LEU A 45 18.57 -8.05 0.42
C LEU A 45 20.09 -8.34 0.43
N ASN A 46 20.61 -9.16 -0.48
CA ASN A 46 21.98 -9.68 -0.46
C ASN A 46 22.86 -9.25 -1.67
N ASP A 47 22.37 -8.40 -2.58
CA ASP A 47 23.08 -7.88 -3.78
C ASP A 47 23.25 -6.35 -3.67
N ASP A 48 24.32 -5.94 -2.99
CA ASP A 48 24.74 -4.56 -2.73
C ASP A 48 24.90 -3.68 -3.98
N LYS A 49 24.97 -4.28 -5.18
CA LYS A 49 25.05 -3.52 -6.44
C LYS A 49 23.68 -3.06 -6.94
N LYS A 50 22.59 -3.56 -6.36
CA LYS A 50 21.20 -3.22 -6.72
C LYS A 50 20.51 -2.40 -5.64
N LEU A 51 20.82 -2.67 -4.38
CA LEU A 51 20.30 -1.97 -3.20
C LEU A 51 20.47 -0.44 -3.30
N SER A 52 19.42 0.22 -3.79
CA SER A 52 19.32 1.67 -3.90
C SER A 52 18.11 2.17 -3.11
N ASN A 53 18.18 3.44 -2.70
CA ASN A 53 17.05 4.10 -2.05
C ASN A 53 15.78 4.07 -2.91
N ASP A 54 15.95 4.11 -4.23
CA ASP A 54 14.85 4.06 -5.19
C ASP A 54 14.28 2.65 -5.31
N GLU A 55 15.12 1.60 -5.36
CA GLU A 55 14.66 0.21 -5.31
C GLU A 55 13.96 -0.12 -3.98
N PHE A 56 14.46 0.41 -2.85
CA PHE A 56 13.81 0.27 -1.55
C PHE A 56 12.42 0.95 -1.54
N GLN A 57 12.33 2.16 -2.10
CA GLN A 57 11.06 2.89 -2.21
C GLN A 57 10.08 2.17 -3.13
N HIS A 58 10.55 1.66 -4.27
CA HIS A 58 9.75 0.83 -5.17
C HIS A 58 9.24 -0.42 -4.43
N HIS A 59 10.10 -1.14 -3.71
CA HIS A 59 9.69 -2.29 -2.91
C HIS A 59 8.72 -1.94 -1.78
N LEU A 60 8.85 -0.76 -1.19
CA LEU A 60 7.93 -0.29 -0.15
C LEU A 60 6.53 -0.06 -0.71
N ASN A 61 6.39 0.48 -1.93
CA ASN A 61 5.09 0.81 -2.53
C ASN A 61 4.61 -0.19 -3.59
N ARG A 62 5.34 -1.28 -3.79
CA ARG A 62 5.09 -2.27 -4.86
C ARG A 62 3.65 -2.77 -4.89
N GLU A 63 3.03 -2.99 -3.73
CA GLU A 63 1.63 -3.41 -3.68
C GLU A 63 0.69 -2.38 -4.32
N ALA A 64 0.92 -1.09 -4.06
CA ALA A 64 0.13 0.01 -4.60
C ALA A 64 0.33 0.15 -6.12
N TYR A 65 1.59 0.05 -6.59
CA TYR A 65 1.92 0.05 -8.03
C TYR A 65 1.30 -1.14 -8.76
N ASN A 66 1.47 -2.36 -8.22
CA ASN A 66 0.87 -3.54 -8.83
C ASN A 66 -0.67 -3.48 -8.85
N PHE A 67 -1.27 -2.89 -7.81
CA PHE A 67 -2.71 -2.68 -7.76
C PHE A 67 -3.15 -1.65 -8.79
N TYR A 68 -2.41 -0.55 -8.95
CA TYR A 68 -2.63 0.45 -10.00
C TYR A 68 -2.58 -0.19 -11.39
N ASP A 69 -1.45 -0.81 -11.76
CA ASP A 69 -1.24 -1.41 -13.07
C ASP A 69 -2.26 -2.50 -13.40
N LEU A 70 -2.63 -3.32 -12.42
CA LEU A 70 -3.66 -4.34 -12.60
C LEU A 70 -4.97 -3.73 -13.11
N PHE A 71 -5.42 -2.63 -12.50
CA PHE A 71 -6.70 -2.02 -12.87
C PHE A 71 -6.58 -1.11 -14.09
N THR A 72 -5.53 -0.29 -14.22
CA THR A 72 -5.44 0.76 -15.25
C THR A 72 -4.84 0.24 -16.55
N ILE A 73 -3.86 -0.65 -16.49
CA ILE A 73 -3.16 -1.18 -17.66
C ILE A 73 -3.81 -2.49 -18.14
N HIS A 74 -4.14 -3.39 -17.21
CA HIS A 74 -4.52 -4.75 -17.57
C HIS A 74 -6.03 -5.03 -17.62
N LEU A 75 -6.88 -4.31 -16.85
CA LEU A 75 -8.29 -4.67 -16.71
C LEU A 75 -9.32 -3.64 -17.20
N LEU A 76 -9.22 -2.38 -16.79
CA LEU A 76 -10.32 -1.41 -16.89
C LEU A 76 -9.99 -0.16 -17.74
N ASN A 77 -8.80 -0.13 -18.34
CA ASN A 77 -8.19 1.02 -19.02
C ASN A 77 -7.89 2.20 -18.08
N ASN A 78 -6.97 3.06 -18.54
CA ASN A 78 -6.54 4.25 -17.81
C ASN A 78 -7.53 5.41 -18.03
N THR A 79 -8.60 5.44 -17.24
CA THR A 79 -9.59 6.53 -17.23
C THR A 79 -9.53 7.34 -15.94
N LYS A 80 -10.04 8.58 -15.96
CA LYS A 80 -10.06 9.46 -14.77
C LYS A 80 -10.76 8.79 -13.57
N GLN A 81 -11.88 8.12 -13.81
CA GLN A 81 -12.66 7.45 -12.77
C GLN A 81 -11.92 6.23 -12.19
N VAL A 82 -11.31 5.40 -13.05
CA VAL A 82 -10.53 4.24 -12.57
C VAL A 82 -9.34 4.72 -11.74
N ASN A 83 -8.58 5.71 -12.24
CA ASN A 83 -7.47 6.29 -11.50
C ASN A 83 -7.92 6.82 -10.14
N PHE A 84 -9.03 7.56 -10.10
CA PHE A 84 -9.58 8.09 -8.86
C PHE A 84 -9.89 6.95 -7.86
N TYR A 85 -10.64 5.91 -8.25
CA TYR A 85 -10.99 4.82 -7.33
C TYR A 85 -9.76 4.06 -6.83
N VAL A 86 -8.82 3.76 -7.71
CA VAL A 86 -7.59 3.05 -7.35
C VAL A 86 -6.74 3.91 -6.41
N HIS A 87 -6.59 5.20 -6.71
CA HIS A 87 -5.82 6.12 -5.89
C HIS A 87 -6.41 6.28 -4.48
N GLN A 88 -7.73 6.43 -4.33
CA GLN A 88 -8.37 6.49 -3.00
C GLN A 88 -8.18 5.18 -2.21
N LEU A 89 -8.22 4.01 -2.86
CA LEU A 89 -7.93 2.73 -2.19
C LEU A 89 -6.45 2.59 -1.80
N ASN A 90 -5.53 3.05 -2.65
CA ASN A 90 -4.11 3.06 -2.32
C ASN A 90 -3.78 4.06 -1.22
N ASN A 91 -4.50 5.18 -1.13
CA ASN A 91 -4.39 6.12 -0.01
C ASN A 91 -4.70 5.45 1.33
N ILE A 92 -5.69 4.56 1.39
CA ILE A 92 -5.94 3.72 2.58
C ILE A 92 -4.71 2.86 2.89
N ASN A 93 -4.20 2.12 1.90
CA ASN A 93 -3.08 1.20 2.06
C ASN A 93 -1.81 1.89 2.58
N ASN A 94 -1.43 2.97 1.92
CA ASN A 94 -0.22 3.71 2.20
C ASN A 94 -0.29 4.42 3.56
N ASN A 95 -1.42 5.08 3.87
CA ASN A 95 -1.62 5.71 5.17
C ASN A 95 -1.74 4.67 6.29
N TYR A 96 -2.37 3.51 6.05
CA TYR A 96 -2.42 2.44 7.04
C TYR A 96 -1.01 1.98 7.44
N ARG A 97 -0.14 1.68 6.46
CA ARG A 97 1.25 1.27 6.73
C ARG A 97 2.03 2.33 7.48
N LEU A 98 1.74 3.59 7.17
CA LEU A 98 2.35 4.70 7.88
C LEU A 98 1.84 4.74 9.32
N PHE A 99 0.53 4.90 9.51
CA PHE A 99 -0.14 4.99 10.81
C PHE A 99 0.16 3.79 11.73
N GLU A 100 0.29 2.58 11.18
CA GLU A 100 0.67 1.38 11.93
C GLU A 100 2.08 1.49 12.50
N LYS A 101 3.07 1.89 11.67
CA LYS A 101 4.47 2.09 12.11
C LYS A 101 4.58 3.15 13.19
N VAL A 102 3.63 4.09 13.21
CA VAL A 102 3.66 5.27 14.07
C VAL A 102 2.69 5.19 15.24
N HIS A 103 2.08 4.01 15.44
CA HIS A 103 1.18 3.68 16.53
C HIS A 103 0.03 4.67 16.71
N PHE A 104 -0.59 5.08 15.60
CA PHE A 104 -1.77 5.93 15.66
C PHE A 104 -2.94 5.23 16.36
N GLU A 105 -3.81 6.05 16.95
CA GLU A 105 -4.98 5.55 17.65
C GLU A 105 -6.00 4.94 16.69
N LYS A 106 -6.73 3.94 17.20
CA LYS A 106 -7.81 3.24 16.48
C LYS A 106 -8.77 4.20 15.77
N GLU A 107 -9.13 5.32 16.40
CA GLU A 107 -10.06 6.29 15.81
C GLU A 107 -9.55 6.87 14.49
N LYS A 108 -8.24 7.12 14.36
CA LYS A 108 -7.66 7.67 13.12
C LYS A 108 -7.78 6.68 11.97
N PHE A 109 -7.61 5.38 12.24
CA PHE A 109 -7.87 4.36 11.24
C PHE A 109 -9.34 4.34 10.83
N ILE A 110 -10.28 4.34 11.79
CA ILE A 110 -11.71 4.35 11.43
C ILE A 110 -12.04 5.58 10.56
N ASN A 111 -11.54 6.76 10.92
CA ASN A 111 -11.77 7.96 10.11
C ASN A 111 -11.14 7.87 8.71
N LEU A 112 -9.91 7.35 8.58
CA LEU A 112 -9.25 7.10 7.30
C LEU A 112 -10.11 6.17 6.41
N PHE A 113 -10.46 4.99 6.91
CA PHE A 113 -11.26 4.01 6.15
C PHE A 113 -12.63 4.59 5.80
N SER A 114 -13.34 5.17 6.78
CA SER A 114 -14.67 5.72 6.58
C SER A 114 -14.70 6.85 5.56
N PHE A 115 -13.75 7.80 5.62
CA PHE A 115 -13.72 8.93 4.71
C PHE A 115 -13.42 8.47 3.27
N GLN A 116 -12.41 7.62 3.08
CA GLN A 116 -12.02 7.16 1.74
C GLN A 116 -13.15 6.35 1.08
N ILE A 117 -13.81 5.46 1.83
CA ILE A 117 -14.98 4.72 1.33
C ILE A 117 -16.11 5.70 0.98
N ALA A 118 -16.43 6.66 1.86
CA ALA A 118 -17.46 7.65 1.59
C ALA A 118 -17.16 8.48 0.33
N PHE A 119 -15.91 8.87 0.13
CA PHE A 119 -15.50 9.67 -1.02
C PHE A 119 -15.62 8.91 -2.33
N ILE A 120 -15.19 7.64 -2.35
CA ILE A 120 -15.38 6.76 -3.52
C ILE A 120 -16.86 6.62 -3.87
N ILE A 121 -17.71 6.33 -2.88
CA ILE A 121 -19.13 6.05 -3.10
C ILE A 121 -19.90 7.31 -3.53
N GLU A 122 -19.66 8.47 -2.91
CA GLU A 122 -20.32 9.70 -3.35
C GLU A 122 -19.77 10.23 -4.68
N ASN A 123 -18.50 9.98 -5.00
CA ASN A 123 -18.00 10.25 -6.35
C ASN A 123 -18.71 9.38 -7.40
N MET A 124 -18.95 8.10 -7.13
CA MET A 124 -19.77 7.25 -8.01
C MET A 124 -21.17 7.84 -8.20
N ASN A 125 -21.85 8.19 -7.10
CA ASN A 125 -23.19 8.76 -7.12
C ASN A 125 -23.26 10.09 -7.89
N TYR A 126 -22.26 10.97 -7.72
CA TYR A 126 -22.15 12.23 -8.46
C TYR A 126 -21.96 12.02 -9.97
N ASN A 127 -21.39 10.89 -10.39
CA ASN A 127 -21.21 10.51 -11.79
C ASN A 127 -22.33 9.55 -12.27
N ASP A 128 -23.52 9.61 -11.66
CA ASP A 128 -24.71 8.82 -12.03
C ASP A 128 -24.53 7.29 -11.98
N ILE A 129 -23.56 6.80 -11.21
CA ILE A 129 -23.37 5.35 -10.98
C ILE A 129 -24.25 4.90 -9.81
N ASP A 130 -25.04 3.83 -10.01
CA ASP A 130 -25.94 3.31 -8.98
C ASP A 130 -25.15 2.70 -7.80
N ILE A 131 -25.35 3.27 -6.61
CA ILE A 131 -24.71 2.84 -5.36
C ILE A 131 -25.65 2.05 -4.44
N SER A 132 -26.89 1.76 -4.86
CA SER A 132 -27.89 1.06 -4.03
C SER A 132 -27.43 -0.35 -3.63
N MET A 133 -26.65 -1.03 -4.47
CA MET A 133 -26.06 -2.32 -4.14
C MET A 133 -25.07 -2.23 -2.99
N PHE A 134 -24.20 -1.20 -2.98
CA PHE A 134 -23.30 -0.93 -1.87
C PHE A 134 -24.07 -0.66 -0.58
N ASP A 135 -25.07 0.21 -0.61
CA ASP A 135 -25.84 0.61 0.56
C ASP A 135 -26.56 -0.57 1.21
N ASN A 136 -27.24 -1.37 0.39
CA ASN A 136 -27.92 -2.58 0.87
C ASN A 136 -26.90 -3.60 1.38
N ALA A 137 -25.76 -3.78 0.71
CA ALA A 137 -24.75 -4.75 1.12
C ALA A 137 -24.06 -4.38 2.44
N LEU A 138 -23.82 -3.08 2.65
CA LEU A 138 -23.25 -2.55 3.90
C LEU A 138 -24.25 -2.73 5.05
N LYS A 139 -25.54 -2.44 4.82
CA LYS A 139 -26.61 -2.61 5.79
C LYS A 139 -26.83 -4.08 6.16
N ASP A 140 -26.92 -4.95 5.16
CA ASP A 140 -27.17 -6.39 5.33
C ASP A 140 -25.90 -7.14 5.79
N ASN A 141 -24.74 -6.47 5.79
CA ASN A 141 -23.44 -7.04 6.04
C ASN A 141 -23.20 -8.31 5.20
N SER A 142 -23.46 -8.21 3.90
CA SER A 142 -23.57 -9.36 3.00
C SER A 142 -23.33 -9.00 1.55
N LEU A 143 -22.83 -9.96 0.77
CA LEU A 143 -22.74 -9.84 -0.69
C LEU A 143 -24.08 -10.13 -1.41
N MET A 144 -25.11 -10.53 -0.68
CA MET A 144 -26.40 -10.91 -1.26
C MET A 144 -27.05 -9.83 -2.14
N PRO A 145 -27.02 -8.54 -1.80
CA PRO A 145 -27.60 -7.50 -2.65
C PRO A 145 -27.01 -7.45 -4.06
N PHE A 146 -25.72 -7.76 -4.21
CA PHE A 146 -25.09 -7.92 -5.52
C PHE A 146 -25.66 -9.15 -6.25
N PHE A 147 -25.66 -10.32 -5.61
CA PHE A 147 -26.17 -11.55 -6.24
C PHE A 147 -27.65 -11.48 -6.60
N ASP A 148 -28.48 -10.85 -5.77
CA ASP A 148 -29.90 -10.70 -6.04
C ASP A 148 -30.14 -9.76 -7.22
N LYS A 149 -29.32 -8.71 -7.38
CA LYS A 149 -29.35 -7.89 -8.59
C LYS A 149 -28.96 -8.69 -9.82
N PHE A 150 -27.95 -9.55 -9.74
CA PHE A 150 -27.49 -10.34 -10.89
C PHE A 150 -28.47 -11.44 -11.31
N ARG A 151 -29.42 -11.78 -10.44
CA ARG A 151 -30.55 -12.65 -10.79
C ARG A 151 -31.65 -11.93 -11.54
N GLU A 152 -31.65 -10.60 -11.59
CA GLU A 152 -32.68 -9.84 -12.29
C GLU A 152 -32.46 -9.89 -13.81
N LEU A 153 -33.35 -10.58 -14.51
CA LEU A 153 -33.51 -10.45 -15.95
C LEU A 153 -34.68 -9.54 -16.26
N ARG A 154 -34.52 -8.67 -17.26
CA ARG A 154 -35.66 -7.95 -17.85
C ARG A 154 -36.23 -8.74 -19.00
N ASP A 155 -37.52 -9.04 -18.94
CA ASP A 155 -38.24 -9.63 -20.06
C ASP A 155 -38.47 -8.60 -21.19
N GLN A 156 -39.10 -9.05 -22.28
CA GLN A 156 -39.41 -8.21 -23.45
C GLN A 156 -40.35 -7.03 -23.13
N ASN A 157 -41.05 -7.08 -21.99
CA ASN A 157 -41.97 -6.04 -21.50
C ASN A 157 -41.37 -5.22 -20.35
N ASN A 158 -40.05 -5.26 -20.16
CA ASN A 158 -39.32 -4.60 -19.07
C ASN A 158 -39.71 -5.04 -17.64
N LYS A 159 -40.41 -6.16 -17.45
CA LYS A 159 -40.66 -6.71 -16.11
C LYS A 159 -39.43 -7.48 -15.61
N ILE A 160 -39.14 -7.33 -14.32
CA ILE A 160 -38.05 -8.04 -13.65
C ILE A 160 -38.50 -9.47 -13.34
N LYS A 161 -37.80 -10.46 -13.89
CA LYS A 161 -37.91 -11.87 -13.55
C LYS A 161 -36.63 -12.30 -12.84
N LYS A 162 -36.75 -12.97 -11.69
CA LYS A 162 -35.59 -13.52 -10.97
C LYS A 162 -35.21 -14.89 -11.52
N MET A 163 -33.96 -15.05 -11.90
CA MET A 163 -33.36 -16.33 -12.30
C MET A 163 -33.25 -17.28 -11.11
N SER A 164 -33.35 -18.59 -11.39
CA SER A 164 -33.00 -19.59 -10.38
C SER A 164 -31.50 -19.56 -10.10
N GLN A 165 -31.07 -20.15 -8.97
CA GLN A 165 -29.65 -20.26 -8.66
C GLN A 165 -28.89 -21.09 -9.71
N LYS A 166 -29.53 -22.14 -10.25
CA LYS A 166 -28.96 -23.00 -11.30
C LYS A 166 -28.77 -22.23 -12.61
N ASP A 167 -29.74 -21.40 -12.99
CA ASP A 167 -29.63 -20.58 -14.19
C ASP A 167 -28.52 -19.53 -14.05
N LEU A 168 -28.42 -18.88 -12.88
CA LEU A 168 -27.34 -17.93 -12.60
C LEU A 168 -25.96 -18.62 -12.64
N ALA A 169 -25.84 -19.83 -12.08
CA ALA A 169 -24.61 -20.58 -12.10
C ALA A 169 -24.18 -20.96 -13.53
N THR A 170 -25.15 -21.33 -14.37
CA THR A 170 -24.93 -21.59 -15.80
C THR A 170 -24.43 -20.33 -16.52
N GLN A 171 -25.04 -19.18 -16.25
CA GLN A 171 -24.62 -17.90 -16.82
C GLN A 171 -23.21 -17.49 -16.35
N LEU A 172 -22.90 -17.65 -15.06
CA LEU A 172 -21.55 -17.39 -14.52
C LEU A 172 -20.50 -18.26 -15.20
N SER A 173 -20.80 -19.55 -15.42
CA SER A 173 -19.90 -20.47 -16.14
C SER A 173 -19.66 -20.01 -17.58
N HIS A 174 -20.71 -19.62 -18.30
CA HIS A 174 -20.57 -19.11 -19.66
C HIS A 174 -19.77 -17.80 -19.72
N VAL A 175 -20.00 -16.87 -18.80
CA VAL A 175 -19.22 -15.62 -18.71
C VAL A 175 -17.77 -15.89 -18.34
N ASN A 176 -17.51 -16.85 -17.44
CA ASN A 176 -16.15 -17.25 -17.09
C ASN A 176 -15.39 -17.81 -18.29
N TYR A 177 -16.04 -18.67 -19.09
CA TYR A 177 -15.49 -19.18 -20.34
C TYR A 177 -15.15 -18.03 -21.32
N ASN A 178 -16.08 -17.10 -21.54
CA ASN A 178 -15.87 -15.96 -22.44
C ASN A 178 -14.74 -15.03 -21.95
N LEU A 179 -14.64 -14.80 -20.64
CA LEU A 179 -13.54 -14.02 -20.06
C LEU A 179 -12.21 -14.73 -20.24
N LYS A 180 -12.15 -16.04 -20.04
CA LYS A 180 -10.96 -16.85 -20.26
C LYS A 180 -10.46 -16.71 -21.70
N GLU A 181 -11.33 -16.90 -22.71
CA GLU A 181 -10.97 -16.73 -24.12
C GLU A 181 -10.48 -15.29 -24.43
N ARG A 182 -11.14 -14.28 -23.86
CA ARG A 182 -10.74 -12.88 -24.04
C ARG A 182 -9.33 -12.61 -23.50
N PHE A 183 -9.02 -13.17 -22.34
CA PHE A 183 -7.78 -12.90 -21.60
C PHE A 183 -6.61 -13.81 -21.98
N GLU A 184 -6.86 -14.92 -22.66
CA GLU A 184 -5.82 -15.81 -23.20
C GLU A 184 -4.83 -15.08 -24.12
N LYS A 185 -5.31 -14.06 -24.86
CA LYS A 185 -4.48 -13.20 -25.71
C LYS A 185 -3.55 -12.24 -24.95
N SER A 186 -3.75 -12.09 -23.63
CA SER A 186 -3.05 -11.10 -22.79
C SER A 186 -2.22 -11.76 -21.68
N GLU A 187 -1.85 -13.03 -21.84
CA GLU A 187 -1.11 -13.84 -20.85
C GLU A 187 -1.79 -13.94 -19.47
N ILE A 188 -3.09 -13.65 -19.41
CA ILE A 188 -3.91 -13.72 -18.19
C ILE A 188 -4.58 -15.10 -18.15
N PHE A 189 -4.25 -15.88 -17.12
CA PHE A 189 -4.81 -17.20 -16.93
C PHE A 189 -6.07 -17.15 -16.04
N ILE A 190 -7.23 -17.48 -16.61
CA ILE A 190 -8.47 -17.65 -15.86
C ILE A 190 -8.80 -19.14 -15.82
N GLU A 191 -8.89 -19.68 -14.59
CA GLU A 191 -9.37 -21.04 -14.39
C GLU A 191 -10.81 -21.17 -14.91
N ASP A 192 -11.06 -22.26 -15.63
CA ASP A 192 -12.39 -22.61 -16.10
C ASP A 192 -13.22 -23.15 -14.93
N VAL A 193 -14.42 -22.62 -14.75
CA VAL A 193 -15.30 -22.95 -13.64
C VAL A 193 -16.67 -23.37 -14.17
N THR A 194 -17.01 -24.62 -13.90
CA THR A 194 -18.27 -25.22 -14.34
C THR A 194 -19.48 -24.63 -13.60
N ALA A 195 -20.67 -24.79 -14.19
CA ALA A 195 -21.93 -24.37 -13.57
C ALA A 195 -22.15 -25.02 -12.20
N GLU A 196 -21.89 -26.33 -12.06
CA GLU A 196 -22.01 -27.06 -10.79
C GLU A 196 -21.11 -26.44 -9.71
N LYS A 197 -19.89 -26.05 -10.08
CA LYS A 197 -18.96 -25.41 -9.16
C LYS A 197 -19.47 -24.03 -8.74
N PHE A 198 -19.96 -23.22 -9.68
CA PHE A 198 -20.57 -21.93 -9.36
C PHE A 198 -21.83 -22.08 -8.49
N GLU A 199 -22.63 -23.12 -8.68
CA GLU A 199 -23.80 -23.38 -7.83
C GLU A 199 -23.39 -23.67 -6.38
N SER A 200 -22.33 -24.47 -6.19
CA SER A 200 -21.71 -24.70 -4.89
C SER A 200 -21.17 -23.40 -4.27
N ASP A 201 -20.47 -22.59 -5.06
CA ASP A 201 -19.88 -21.33 -4.61
C ASP A 201 -20.95 -20.31 -4.20
N LEU A 202 -22.00 -20.12 -5.02
CA LEU A 202 -23.15 -19.26 -4.70
C LEU A 202 -23.81 -19.66 -3.37
N SER A 203 -23.93 -20.96 -3.10
CA SER A 203 -24.47 -21.47 -1.83
C SER A 203 -23.59 -21.09 -0.63
N LYS A 204 -22.27 -21.08 -0.82
CA LYS A 204 -21.31 -20.69 0.22
C LYS A 204 -21.27 -19.17 0.43
N TRP A 205 -21.40 -18.39 -0.64
CA TRP A 205 -21.39 -16.93 -0.57
C TRP A 205 -22.64 -16.35 0.11
N LYS A 206 -23.81 -16.98 -0.07
CA LYS A 206 -25.10 -16.53 0.50
C LYS A 206 -25.10 -16.32 2.03
N LYS A 207 -24.17 -16.94 2.75
CA LYS A 207 -24.04 -16.86 4.22
C LYS A 207 -22.68 -16.33 4.67
N ASN A 208 -21.93 -15.66 3.78
CA ASN A 208 -20.54 -15.26 4.02
C ASN A 208 -19.63 -16.41 4.53
N LYS A 209 -20.01 -17.67 4.25
CA LYS A 209 -19.20 -18.85 4.64
C LYS A 209 -17.86 -18.81 3.91
N GLU A 210 -17.92 -18.46 2.63
CA GLU A 210 -16.77 -18.10 1.81
C GLU A 210 -17.06 -16.78 1.11
N LEU A 211 -16.01 -16.08 0.67
CA LEU A 211 -16.11 -14.88 -0.15
C LEU A 211 -15.59 -15.22 -1.56
N PRO A 212 -16.11 -14.57 -2.61
CA PRO A 212 -15.60 -14.78 -3.95
C PRO A 212 -14.13 -14.39 -4.05
N THR A 213 -13.38 -15.14 -4.86
CA THR A 213 -12.02 -14.77 -5.26
C THR A 213 -12.07 -13.59 -6.22
N PHE A 214 -10.93 -12.91 -6.41
CA PHE A 214 -10.82 -11.78 -7.32
C PHE A 214 -11.37 -12.09 -8.73
N THR A 215 -10.90 -13.18 -9.34
CA THR A 215 -11.36 -13.62 -10.66
C THR A 215 -12.86 -13.90 -10.71
N LYS A 216 -13.44 -14.47 -9.65
CA LYS A 216 -14.88 -14.72 -9.58
C LYS A 216 -15.67 -13.41 -9.47
N MET A 217 -15.14 -12.37 -8.79
CA MET A 217 -15.75 -11.04 -8.79
C MET A 217 -15.76 -10.41 -10.19
N LEU A 218 -14.71 -10.60 -11.00
CA LEU A 218 -14.71 -10.17 -12.40
C LEU A 218 -15.80 -10.88 -13.22
N VAL A 219 -15.93 -12.20 -13.06
CA VAL A 219 -16.99 -12.98 -13.72
C VAL A 219 -18.37 -12.45 -13.32
N ILE A 220 -18.59 -12.28 -12.01
CA ILE A 220 -19.84 -11.78 -11.44
C ILE A 220 -20.24 -10.44 -12.07
N ILE A 221 -19.35 -9.44 -12.10
CA ILE A 221 -19.68 -8.11 -12.66
C ILE A 221 -19.96 -8.17 -14.17
N ASN A 222 -19.29 -9.07 -14.89
CA ASN A 222 -19.54 -9.24 -16.33
C ASN A 222 -20.85 -9.97 -16.65
N THR A 223 -21.57 -10.52 -15.65
CA THR A 223 -22.94 -11.05 -15.86
C THR A 223 -24.01 -9.96 -15.97
N ILE A 224 -23.70 -8.73 -15.54
CA ILE A 224 -24.67 -7.62 -15.57
C ILE A 224 -24.87 -7.17 -17.00
N HIS A 225 -26.07 -7.40 -17.51
CA HIS A 225 -26.47 -7.00 -18.85
C HIS A 225 -27.00 -5.56 -18.88
N LYS A 226 -26.90 -4.92 -20.05
CA LYS A 226 -27.54 -3.63 -20.36
C LYS A 226 -27.14 -2.47 -19.42
N VAL A 227 -25.88 -2.44 -19.00
CA VAL A 227 -25.27 -1.33 -18.25
C VAL A 227 -24.03 -0.84 -18.98
N SER A 228 -23.67 0.44 -18.80
CA SER A 228 -22.45 1.00 -19.38
C SER A 228 -21.20 0.33 -18.77
N ASN A 229 -20.05 0.47 -19.45
CA ASN A 229 -18.79 -0.01 -18.88
C ASN A 229 -18.42 0.73 -17.59
N GLU A 230 -18.72 2.02 -17.50
CA GLU A 230 -18.50 2.85 -16.30
C GLU A 230 -19.32 2.32 -15.12
N GLU A 231 -20.58 1.98 -15.35
CA GLU A 231 -21.46 1.38 -14.35
C GLU A 231 -20.94 0.01 -13.88
N LYS A 232 -20.38 -0.81 -14.80
CA LYS A 232 -19.72 -2.08 -14.42
C LYS A 232 -18.47 -1.84 -13.57
N ILE A 233 -17.64 -0.86 -13.94
CA ILE A 233 -16.45 -0.47 -13.20
C ILE A 233 -16.83 -0.03 -11.79
N GLY A 234 -17.82 0.87 -11.66
CA GLY A 234 -18.34 1.33 -10.38
C GLY A 234 -18.80 0.15 -9.50
N LYS A 235 -19.60 -0.76 -10.06
CA LYS A 235 -20.08 -1.96 -9.34
C LYS A 235 -18.95 -2.91 -8.93
N LEU A 236 -17.89 -3.03 -9.74
CA LEU A 236 -16.72 -3.82 -9.37
C LEU A 236 -16.02 -3.24 -8.14
N PHE A 237 -15.80 -1.93 -8.09
CA PHE A 237 -15.19 -1.28 -6.92
C PHE A 237 -16.10 -1.34 -5.69
N GLN A 238 -17.42 -1.17 -5.83
CA GLN A 238 -18.37 -1.39 -4.74
C GLN A 238 -18.27 -2.83 -4.18
N LEU A 239 -18.23 -3.83 -5.07
CA LEU A 239 -18.11 -5.24 -4.69
C LEU A 239 -16.77 -5.54 -4.00
N LEU A 240 -15.67 -4.97 -4.50
CA LEU A 240 -14.33 -5.10 -3.91
C LEU A 240 -14.30 -4.53 -2.49
N ILE A 241 -14.85 -3.33 -2.28
CA ILE A 241 -14.89 -2.69 -0.96
C ILE A 241 -15.72 -3.51 0.03
N ILE A 242 -16.93 -3.95 -0.34
CA ILE A 242 -17.76 -4.76 0.56
C ILE A 242 -17.07 -6.10 0.87
N ARG A 243 -16.49 -6.76 -0.14
CA ARG A 243 -15.74 -8.01 0.07
C ARG A 243 -14.57 -7.79 1.02
N ALA A 244 -13.84 -6.69 0.89
CA ALA A 244 -12.73 -6.33 1.77
C ALA A 244 -13.19 -6.15 3.22
N LEU A 245 -14.27 -5.39 3.44
CA LEU A 245 -14.86 -5.17 4.77
C LEU A 245 -15.29 -6.48 5.43
N LEU A 246 -16.00 -7.35 4.69
CA LEU A 246 -16.42 -8.66 5.19
C LEU A 246 -15.24 -9.57 5.52
N HIS A 247 -14.18 -9.54 4.70
CA HIS A 247 -12.98 -10.32 4.96
C HIS A 247 -12.25 -9.84 6.21
N ILE A 248 -12.05 -8.53 6.36
CA ILE A 248 -11.39 -7.94 7.53
C ILE A 248 -12.19 -8.28 8.79
N GLN A 249 -13.51 -8.12 8.76
CA GLN A 249 -14.37 -8.46 9.90
C GLN A 249 -14.17 -9.91 10.33
N LYS A 250 -14.16 -10.85 9.38
CA LYS A 250 -14.06 -12.29 9.66
C LYS A 250 -12.66 -12.73 10.09
N GLU A 251 -11.62 -12.21 9.44
CA GLU A 251 -10.22 -12.62 9.69
C GLU A 251 -9.70 -12.06 11.03
N PHE A 252 -10.15 -10.86 11.42
CA PHE A 252 -9.66 -10.16 12.60
C PHE A 252 -10.65 -10.09 13.77
N ASP A 253 -11.77 -10.82 13.69
CA ASP A 253 -12.80 -10.91 14.73
C ASP A 253 -13.24 -9.52 15.25
N ILE A 254 -13.57 -8.62 14.32
CA ILE A 254 -13.93 -7.24 14.63
C ILE A 254 -15.30 -7.20 15.31
N SER A 255 -15.38 -6.55 16.48
CA SER A 255 -16.61 -6.43 17.26
C SER A 255 -17.69 -5.63 16.53
N GLU A 256 -18.96 -5.95 16.83
CA GLU A 256 -20.11 -5.24 16.25
C GLU A 256 -20.11 -3.75 16.58
N SER A 257 -19.57 -3.35 17.74
CA SER A 257 -19.41 -1.94 18.12
C SER A 257 -18.52 -1.16 17.15
N ILE A 258 -17.39 -1.74 16.74
CA ILE A 258 -16.46 -1.11 15.77
C ILE A 258 -17.11 -1.03 14.39
N LYS A 259 -17.90 -2.05 14.02
CA LYS A 259 -18.64 -2.04 12.76
C LYS A 259 -19.68 -0.92 12.72
N LEU A 260 -20.52 -0.80 13.75
CA LEU A 260 -21.50 0.28 13.85
C LEU A 260 -20.81 1.66 13.86
N GLU A 261 -19.67 1.74 14.52
CA GLU A 261 -18.82 2.93 14.58
C GLU A 261 -18.31 3.34 13.18
N LEU A 262 -17.82 2.38 12.39
CA LEU A 262 -17.36 2.56 11.02
C LEU A 262 -18.51 3.00 10.09
N ILE A 263 -19.66 2.31 10.15
CA ILE A 263 -20.83 2.62 9.32
C ILE A 263 -21.38 4.01 9.63
N GLY A 264 -21.47 4.36 10.92
CA GLY A 264 -21.91 5.69 11.35
C GLY A 264 -21.00 6.80 10.81
N ARG A 265 -19.67 6.58 10.84
CA ARG A 265 -18.69 7.53 10.28
C ARG A 265 -18.73 7.59 8.74
N ILE A 266 -18.92 6.47 8.05
CA ILE A 266 -19.13 6.46 6.59
C ILE A 266 -20.32 7.35 6.23
N ASN A 267 -21.47 7.13 6.86
CA ASN A 267 -22.68 7.90 6.56
C ASN A 267 -22.50 9.39 6.86
N LYS A 268 -21.86 9.74 7.98
CA LYS A 268 -21.55 11.13 8.30
C LYS A 268 -20.67 11.80 7.23
N PHE A 269 -19.63 11.12 6.77
CA PHE A 269 -18.77 11.66 5.72
C PHE A 269 -19.46 11.75 4.37
N ARG A 270 -20.32 10.78 4.03
CA ARG A 270 -21.13 10.84 2.81
C ARG A 270 -22.01 12.08 2.76
N GLU A 271 -22.68 12.44 3.86
CA GLU A 271 -23.48 13.68 3.92
C GLU A 271 -22.64 14.94 3.70
N VAL A 272 -21.44 14.99 4.29
CA VAL A 272 -20.50 16.11 4.10
C VAL A 272 -20.04 16.21 2.64
N ILE A 273 -19.64 15.10 2.05
CA ILE A 273 -19.13 15.04 0.67
C ILE A 273 -20.23 15.37 -0.34
N LYS A 274 -21.42 14.78 -0.15
CA LYS A 274 -22.61 15.04 -0.97
C LYS A 274 -22.99 16.52 -0.95
N LYS A 275 -22.89 17.18 0.21
CA LYS A 275 -23.11 18.64 0.32
C LYS A 275 -22.15 19.41 -0.60
N TYR A 276 -20.85 19.11 -0.56
CA TYR A 276 -19.87 19.80 -1.41
C TYR A 276 -20.07 19.54 -2.90
N TYR A 277 -20.42 18.31 -3.30
CA TYR A 277 -20.80 18.04 -4.68
C TYR A 277 -22.04 18.84 -5.11
N SER A 278 -23.06 18.93 -4.24
CA SER A 278 -24.28 19.70 -4.54
C SER A 278 -24.06 21.21 -4.66
N THR A 279 -23.00 21.75 -4.04
CA THR A 279 -22.60 23.16 -4.12
C THR A 279 -21.49 23.42 -5.14
N ASN A 280 -21.05 22.40 -5.91
CA ASN A 280 -19.92 22.45 -6.84
C ASN A 280 -18.59 22.87 -6.17
N GLU A 281 -18.39 22.49 -4.92
CA GLU A 281 -17.19 22.82 -4.13
C GLU A 281 -16.28 21.59 -3.96
N GLU A 282 -15.96 20.91 -5.07
CA GLU A 282 -15.15 19.66 -5.04
C GLU A 282 -13.81 19.84 -4.31
N SER A 283 -13.18 21.02 -4.43
CA SER A 283 -11.92 21.33 -3.74
C SER A 283 -12.02 21.19 -2.22
N LYS A 284 -13.18 21.49 -1.63
CA LYS A 284 -13.41 21.35 -0.18
C LYS A 284 -13.43 19.89 0.27
N ILE A 285 -13.75 18.95 -0.61
CA ILE A 285 -13.67 17.52 -0.28
C ILE A 285 -12.20 17.12 -0.05
N TYR A 286 -11.29 17.62 -0.88
CA TYR A 286 -9.85 17.39 -0.72
C TYR A 286 -9.31 18.10 0.54
N GLU A 287 -9.79 19.32 0.86
CA GLU A 287 -9.45 19.99 2.12
C GLU A 287 -9.90 19.18 3.35
N GLU A 288 -11.10 18.60 3.32
CA GLU A 288 -11.58 17.70 4.37
C GLU A 288 -10.77 16.39 4.43
N GLN A 289 -10.37 15.84 3.29
CA GLN A 289 -9.57 14.61 3.21
C GLN A 289 -8.25 14.75 3.97
N LEU A 290 -7.59 15.91 3.86
CA LEU A 290 -6.33 16.20 4.53
C LEU A 290 -6.42 16.12 6.07
N LYS A 291 -7.63 16.15 6.65
CA LYS A 291 -7.82 15.95 8.09
C LYS A 291 -7.63 14.50 8.51
N TYR A 292 -7.75 13.56 7.57
CA TYR A 292 -7.82 12.13 7.87
C TYR A 292 -6.69 11.32 7.25
N LEU A 293 -5.97 11.88 6.27
CA LEU A 293 -4.84 11.22 5.63
C LEU A 293 -3.80 12.18 5.06
N ILE A 294 -2.61 11.64 4.78
CA ILE A 294 -1.60 12.28 3.94
C ILE A 294 -1.83 11.81 2.53
N ASP A 295 -2.17 12.74 1.65
CA ASP A 295 -2.43 12.48 0.24
C ASP A 295 -1.14 11.97 -0.43
N MET A 296 -1.14 10.71 -0.85
CA MET A 296 0.07 10.07 -1.38
C MET A 296 0.28 10.44 -2.86
N PRO A 297 1.50 10.31 -3.38
CA PRO A 297 1.74 10.59 -4.79
C PRO A 297 0.97 9.65 -5.71
N ASP A 298 0.59 10.14 -6.89
CA ASP A 298 -0.05 9.35 -7.93
C ASP A 298 0.82 8.15 -8.33
N GLU A 299 0.22 6.96 -8.31
CA GLU A 299 0.88 5.70 -8.63
C GLU A 299 1.17 5.52 -10.13
N SER A 300 0.66 6.41 -10.98
CA SER A 300 0.96 6.44 -12.42
C SER A 300 2.44 6.71 -12.73
N LYS A 301 3.19 7.25 -11.76
CA LYS A 301 4.63 7.50 -11.87
C LYS A 301 5.37 6.86 -10.69
N GLU A 302 6.33 6.00 -11.00
CA GLU A 302 7.31 5.58 -10.00
C GLU A 302 8.14 6.78 -9.57
N LEU A 303 8.05 7.14 -8.29
CA LEU A 303 8.81 8.23 -7.72
C LEU A 303 10.11 7.72 -7.11
N THR A 304 11.18 8.47 -7.36
CA THR A 304 12.42 8.34 -6.57
C THR A 304 12.14 8.58 -5.09
N LEU A 305 13.05 8.14 -4.21
CA LEU A 305 12.95 8.44 -2.79
C LEU A 305 12.89 9.96 -2.55
N LYS A 306 13.69 10.73 -3.29
CA LYS A 306 13.73 12.20 -3.16
C LYS A 306 12.38 12.83 -3.51
N GLU A 307 11.78 12.44 -4.64
CA GLU A 307 10.46 12.94 -5.04
C GLU A 307 9.38 12.54 -4.03
N SER A 308 9.40 11.29 -3.54
CA SER A 308 8.47 10.81 -2.52
C SER A 308 8.59 11.62 -1.22
N LEU A 309 9.82 11.91 -0.78
CA LEU A 309 10.07 12.72 0.42
C LEU A 309 9.66 14.18 0.24
N LEU A 310 9.86 14.77 -0.95
CA LEU A 310 9.41 16.13 -1.25
C LEU A 310 7.88 16.23 -1.22
N HIS A 311 7.18 15.25 -1.80
CA HIS A 311 5.71 15.18 -1.76
C HIS A 311 5.19 14.99 -0.33
N LEU A 312 5.76 14.06 0.43
CA LEU A 312 5.39 13.88 1.83
C LEU A 312 5.68 15.15 2.64
N GLY A 313 6.81 15.81 2.39
CA GLY A 313 7.20 17.04 3.06
C GLY A 313 6.24 18.21 2.80
N SER A 314 5.56 18.25 1.65
CA SER A 314 4.55 19.27 1.37
C SER A 314 3.17 18.94 1.97
N LYS A 315 2.78 17.67 2.02
CA LYS A 315 1.45 17.23 2.49
C LYS A 315 1.37 17.01 4.00
N LEU A 316 2.46 16.55 4.62
CA LEU A 316 2.49 16.22 6.05
C LEU A 316 2.17 17.43 6.95
N PRO A 317 2.71 18.65 6.73
CA PRO A 317 2.37 19.80 7.56
C PRO A 317 0.88 20.13 7.57
N GLU A 318 0.19 19.96 6.45
CA GLU A 318 -1.26 20.21 6.35
C GLU A 318 -2.04 19.17 7.16
N PHE A 319 -1.69 17.89 7.03
CA PHE A 319 -2.26 16.83 7.84
C PHE A 319 -2.05 17.08 9.35
N LEU A 320 -0.86 17.51 9.76
CA LEU A 320 -0.53 17.77 11.16
C LEU A 320 -1.29 18.97 11.75
N LYS A 321 -1.63 19.99 10.95
CA LYS A 321 -2.48 21.12 11.41
C LYS A 321 -3.85 20.68 11.92
N HIS A 322 -4.38 19.57 11.40
CA HIS A 322 -5.71 19.07 11.73
C HIS A 322 -5.71 17.95 12.76
N ASN A 323 -4.54 17.42 13.08
CA ASN A 323 -4.37 16.27 13.94
C ASN A 323 -3.43 16.70 15.07
N ASP A 324 -4.03 17.25 16.15
CA ASP A 324 -3.35 17.69 17.37
C ASP A 324 -2.26 16.71 17.75
N SER A 325 -1.06 17.07 17.33
CA SER A 325 0.13 16.30 17.53
C SER A 325 1.18 17.26 18.05
N ASP A 326 0.89 17.78 19.24
CA ASP A 326 1.88 18.41 20.13
C ASP A 326 3.10 17.49 20.40
N LYS A 327 3.04 16.24 19.93
CA LYS A 327 4.14 15.27 19.93
C LYS A 327 4.85 15.04 18.60
N LEU A 328 4.57 15.74 17.49
CA LEU A 328 5.21 15.44 16.19
C LEU A 328 5.79 16.61 15.39
N ILE A 329 7.09 16.79 15.66
CA ILE A 329 8.25 17.02 14.80
C ILE A 329 8.24 18.24 13.87
N ASN A 330 8.99 19.24 14.30
CA ASN A 330 9.74 20.14 13.43
C ASN A 330 10.86 19.29 12.76
N ILE A 331 10.53 18.48 11.75
CA ILE A 331 11.53 17.65 11.05
C ILE A 331 12.33 18.61 10.17
N LYS A 332 13.35 19.27 10.73
CA LYS A 332 14.41 19.85 9.91
C LYS A 332 15.26 18.70 9.37
N ILE A 333 14.73 18.03 8.34
CA ILE A 333 15.51 17.13 7.49
C ILE A 333 16.64 18.00 6.93
N MET A 334 17.87 17.80 7.42
CA MET A 334 18.99 18.55 6.90
C MET A 334 19.28 18.04 5.49
N ASP A 335 19.27 18.93 4.51
CA ASP A 335 19.60 18.61 3.13
C ASP A 335 20.91 17.82 3.06
N ARG A 336 20.92 16.73 2.29
CA ARG A 336 22.11 15.90 2.04
C ARG A 336 23.28 16.76 1.57
N GLU A 337 23.04 17.72 0.68
CA GLU A 337 24.11 18.60 0.20
C GLU A 337 24.65 19.49 1.31
N LEU A 338 23.79 19.96 2.22
CA LEU A 338 24.23 20.74 3.38
C LEU A 338 25.08 19.89 4.33
N ILE A 339 24.72 18.63 4.58
CA ILE A 339 25.52 17.70 5.39
C ILE A 339 26.88 17.43 4.74
N ILE A 340 26.91 17.16 3.43
CA ILE A 340 28.16 16.94 2.67
C ILE A 340 29.05 18.18 2.77
N ASN A 341 28.49 19.35 2.50
CA ASN A 341 29.22 20.62 2.56
C ASN A 341 29.76 20.92 3.96
N LYS A 342 29.01 20.59 5.01
CA LYS A 342 29.47 20.73 6.39
C LYS A 342 30.54 19.70 6.75
N PHE A 343 30.38 18.44 6.33
CA PHE A 343 31.37 17.38 6.53
C PHE A 343 32.72 17.75 5.92
N ASN A 344 32.71 18.22 4.68
CA ASN A 344 33.92 18.59 3.95
C ASN A 344 34.64 19.81 4.57
N LYS A 345 33.94 20.59 5.41
CA LYS A 345 34.50 21.71 6.16
C LYS A 345 35.00 21.33 7.55
N CYS A 346 34.63 20.15 8.06
CA CYS A 346 35.12 19.66 9.34
C CYS A 346 36.62 19.37 9.25
N LYS A 347 37.39 19.83 10.25
CA LYS A 347 38.84 19.57 10.34
C LYS A 347 39.22 18.84 11.62
N THR A 348 38.33 18.86 12.61
CA THR A 348 38.59 18.32 13.94
C THR A 348 37.47 17.38 14.38
N LYS A 349 37.78 16.50 15.35
CA LYS A 349 36.78 15.65 16.03
C LYS A 349 35.61 16.48 16.61
N LYS A 350 35.88 17.70 17.06
CA LYS A 350 34.87 18.63 17.58
C LYS A 350 33.90 19.07 16.47
N ASP A 351 34.41 19.39 15.29
CA ASP A 351 33.57 19.77 14.14
C ASP A 351 32.65 18.61 13.73
N TYR A 352 33.18 17.39 13.70
CA TYR A 352 32.39 16.20 13.41
C TYR A 352 31.35 15.90 14.48
N ARG A 353 31.63 16.17 15.76
CA ARG A 353 30.62 16.08 16.84
C ARG A 353 29.50 17.10 16.67
N VAL A 354 29.83 18.34 16.31
CA VAL A 354 28.84 19.38 16.00
C VAL A 354 27.97 18.92 14.83
N LEU A 355 28.57 18.52 13.72
CA LEU A 355 27.84 17.98 12.58
C LEU A 355 26.95 16.80 12.97
N LEU A 356 27.46 15.84 13.74
CA LEU A 356 26.67 14.70 14.19
C LEU A 356 25.46 15.09 15.03
N SER A 357 25.59 16.14 15.87
CA SER A 357 24.47 16.66 16.66
C SER A 357 23.43 17.39 15.83
N GLU A 358 23.82 17.93 14.68
CA GLU A 358 22.92 18.58 13.74
C GLU A 358 22.21 17.57 12.82
N ILE A 359 22.82 16.40 12.56
CA ILE A 359 22.16 15.28 11.88
C ILE A 359 21.17 14.67 12.89
N ILE A 360 19.94 15.19 12.87
CA ILE A 360 18.90 14.92 13.88
C ILE A 360 18.72 13.40 14.08
N ASP A 361 18.99 12.94 15.30
CA ASP A 361 18.48 11.69 15.83
C ASP A 361 17.00 11.94 16.12
N ILE A 362 16.08 11.41 15.32
CA ILE A 362 14.68 11.40 15.76
C ILE A 362 14.58 10.24 16.77
N PRO A 363 14.24 10.49 18.05
CA PRO A 363 14.17 9.43 19.05
C PRO A 363 13.26 8.28 18.58
N GLU A 364 13.58 7.04 18.96
CA GLU A 364 12.89 5.82 18.47
C GLU A 364 11.37 5.83 18.71
N ASN A 365 10.89 6.64 19.67
CA ASN A 365 9.47 6.81 19.98
C ASN A 365 8.71 7.77 19.04
N TYR A 366 9.38 8.37 18.05
CA TYR A 366 8.71 9.18 17.04
C TYR A 366 8.34 8.34 15.83
N ALA A 367 7.13 8.60 15.35
CA ALA A 367 6.50 8.06 14.15
C ALA A 367 7.48 7.75 12.99
N PHE A 368 8.23 8.74 12.54
CA PHE A 368 9.04 8.62 11.32
C PHE A 368 10.52 8.33 11.59
N SER A 369 10.87 8.03 12.85
CA SER A 369 12.25 7.86 13.27
C SER A 369 12.95 6.80 12.44
N LEU A 370 12.34 5.64 12.19
CA LEU A 370 12.98 4.57 11.42
C LEU A 370 13.25 4.99 9.96
N LEU A 371 12.28 5.60 9.26
CA LEU A 371 12.44 5.94 7.84
C LEU A 371 13.49 7.05 7.63
N ILE A 372 13.48 8.06 8.51
CA ILE A 372 14.37 9.22 8.45
C ILE A 372 15.75 8.86 8.99
N ASN A 373 15.84 8.14 10.09
CA ASN A 373 17.13 7.70 10.61
C ASN A 373 17.77 6.67 9.65
N ASN A 374 16.99 5.86 8.91
CA ASN A 374 17.52 4.96 7.88
C ASN A 374 18.24 5.72 6.75
N SER A 375 17.67 6.82 6.24
CA SER A 375 18.28 7.59 5.14
C SER A 375 19.59 8.28 5.55
N TYR A 376 19.79 8.53 6.85
CA TYR A 376 21.02 9.14 7.38
C TYR A 376 21.97 8.17 8.09
N ALA A 377 21.59 6.90 8.27
CA ALA A 377 22.37 5.93 9.04
C ALA A 377 23.82 5.83 8.54
N PHE A 378 24.02 5.80 7.23
CA PHE A 378 25.35 5.70 6.61
C PHE A 378 26.19 6.96 6.84
N MET A 379 25.57 8.15 6.76
CA MET A 379 26.27 9.41 7.02
C MET A 379 26.73 9.50 8.47
N ARG A 380 25.85 9.13 9.40
CA ARG A 380 26.14 9.12 10.84
C ARG A 380 27.23 8.14 11.18
N PHE A 381 27.25 6.97 10.52
CA PHE A 381 28.33 6.01 10.66
C PHE A 381 29.68 6.62 10.26
N ILE A 382 29.80 7.19 9.06
CA ILE A 382 31.06 7.82 8.60
C ILE A 382 31.50 8.95 9.54
N VAL A 383 30.57 9.83 9.94
CA VAL A 383 30.85 10.90 10.90
C VAL A 383 31.35 10.33 12.23
N SER A 384 30.76 9.24 12.71
CA SER A 384 31.18 8.58 13.97
C SER A 384 32.58 7.98 13.91
N VAL A 385 33.00 7.48 12.74
CA VAL A 385 34.38 7.00 12.51
C VAL A 385 35.36 8.17 12.66
N LYS A 386 35.04 9.33 12.09
CA LYS A 386 35.88 10.55 12.17
C LYS A 386 36.00 11.15 13.57
N ILE A 387 35.02 10.87 14.44
CA ILE A 387 35.09 11.27 15.85
C ILE A 387 36.06 10.38 16.63
N GLU A 388 36.33 9.16 16.14
CA GLU A 388 37.21 8.15 16.78
C GLU A 388 36.69 7.72 18.18
N GLU A 389 35.37 7.76 18.27
CA GLU A 389 34.42 7.30 19.28
C GLU A 389 34.15 5.81 19.51
N THR A 390 34.88 5.00 20.27
CA THR A 390 34.54 3.55 20.35
C THR A 390 33.08 3.28 20.73
N ARG A 391 32.56 3.94 21.77
CA ARG A 391 31.15 3.77 22.20
C ARG A 391 30.16 4.30 21.15
N LEU A 392 30.50 5.41 20.51
CA LEU A 392 29.66 6.07 19.51
C LEU A 392 29.62 5.26 18.21
N PHE A 393 30.78 4.84 17.72
CA PHE A 393 30.96 3.94 16.59
C PHE A 393 30.13 2.68 16.77
N THR A 394 30.24 1.98 17.91
CA THR A 394 29.48 0.75 18.16
C THR A 394 27.97 1.00 18.13
N LYS A 395 27.50 2.13 18.66
CA LYS A 395 26.07 2.51 18.58
C LYS A 395 25.64 2.71 17.12
N GLN A 396 26.40 3.49 16.35
CA GLN A 396 26.06 3.81 14.95
C GLN A 396 26.21 2.61 14.02
N PHE A 397 27.21 1.75 14.23
CA PHE A 397 27.40 0.51 13.49
C PHE A 397 26.24 -0.47 13.72
N LYS A 398 25.82 -0.70 14.97
CA LYS A 398 24.64 -1.53 15.27
C LYS A 398 23.38 -0.97 14.63
N TYR A 399 23.24 0.35 14.62
CA TYR A 399 22.11 1.00 14.00
C TYR A 399 22.13 0.80 12.48
N LEU A 400 23.26 1.08 11.83
CA LEU A 400 23.51 0.84 10.41
C LEU A 400 23.21 -0.62 10.03
N ASP A 401 23.75 -1.56 10.80
CA ASP A 401 23.55 -3.00 10.58
C ASP A 401 22.07 -3.40 10.65
N ARG A 402 21.28 -2.82 11.58
CA ARG A 402 19.82 -3.01 11.60
C ARG A 402 19.14 -2.45 10.36
N VAL A 403 19.58 -1.30 9.85
CA VAL A 403 19.06 -0.72 8.60
C VAL A 403 19.31 -1.68 7.43
N PHE A 404 20.47 -2.32 7.42
CA PHE A 404 20.83 -3.38 6.46
C PHE A 404 20.40 -4.78 6.92
N GLY A 405 19.35 -4.93 7.72
CA GLY A 405 18.79 -6.25 8.04
C GLY A 405 19.76 -7.24 8.69
N THR A 406 20.74 -6.75 9.45
CA THR A 406 21.82 -7.50 10.14
C THR A 406 22.86 -8.14 9.21
N LEU A 407 23.00 -7.65 7.98
CA LEU A 407 23.96 -8.20 7.01
C LEU A 407 25.42 -7.92 7.37
N LEU A 408 25.71 -6.75 7.94
CA LEU A 408 27.08 -6.33 8.25
C LEU A 408 27.68 -7.14 9.40
N SER A 409 26.86 -7.56 10.36
CA SER A 409 27.29 -8.42 11.47
C SER A 409 27.43 -9.90 11.09
N LYS A 410 26.90 -10.33 9.94
CA LYS A 410 27.02 -11.71 9.45
C LYS A 410 28.25 -11.93 8.56
N GLY A 411 28.79 -10.86 7.96
CA GLY A 411 29.83 -10.94 6.94
C GLY A 411 31.28 -11.01 7.43
N THR A 412 31.62 -10.58 8.66
CA THR A 412 33.03 -10.48 9.08
C THR A 412 33.26 -10.62 10.57
N SER A 413 34.44 -11.17 10.93
CA SER A 413 34.92 -11.37 12.31
C SER A 413 35.50 -10.12 12.97
N ASP A 414 35.78 -9.05 12.23
CA ASP A 414 36.34 -7.81 12.77
C ASP A 414 35.71 -6.58 12.08
N ASN A 415 34.78 -5.92 12.77
CA ASN A 415 34.25 -4.61 12.40
C ASN A 415 34.66 -3.60 13.48
N THR A 416 35.98 -3.33 13.55
CA THR A 416 36.55 -2.48 14.61
C THR A 416 36.65 -1.03 14.19
N LEU A 417 36.51 -0.11 15.14
CA LEU A 417 36.71 1.32 14.88
C LEU A 417 38.10 1.60 14.28
N THR A 418 39.15 0.96 14.78
CA THR A 418 40.54 1.13 14.32
C THR A 418 40.68 0.87 12.82
N GLU A 419 39.99 -0.14 12.32
CA GLU A 419 40.01 -0.49 10.90
C GLU A 419 39.37 0.60 10.04
N PHE A 420 38.20 1.10 10.44
CA PHE A 420 37.55 2.21 9.74
C PHE A 420 38.33 3.52 9.83
N ILE A 421 39.05 3.78 10.93
CA ILE A 421 39.97 4.91 11.04
C ILE A 421 41.09 4.78 10.01
N ASN A 422 41.69 3.60 9.89
CA ASN A 422 42.76 3.33 8.92
C ASN A 422 42.24 3.44 7.48
N LEU A 423 41.06 2.90 7.19
CA LEU A 423 40.39 2.99 5.88
C LEU A 423 40.16 4.43 5.44
N LEU A 424 39.74 5.30 6.37
CA LEU A 424 39.39 6.69 6.06
C LEU A 424 40.52 7.68 6.37
N LYS A 425 41.75 7.20 6.59
CA LYS A 425 42.87 8.04 6.98
C LYS A 425 43.18 9.09 5.91
N GLY A 426 43.20 10.36 6.31
CA GLY A 426 43.49 11.49 5.44
C GLY A 426 42.37 11.87 4.45
N LYS A 427 41.22 11.19 4.50
CA LYS A 427 40.08 11.45 3.60
C LYS A 427 39.11 12.44 4.22
N ASN A 428 38.94 13.61 3.63
CA ASN A 428 38.07 14.65 4.19
C ASN A 428 36.86 14.97 3.30
N ASP A 429 36.79 14.37 2.11
CA ASP A 429 35.59 14.42 1.29
C ASP A 429 34.62 13.31 1.70
N PHE A 430 33.36 13.68 1.87
CA PHE A 430 32.33 12.76 2.32
C PHE A 430 32.00 11.68 1.29
N LEU A 431 31.93 12.04 0.00
CA LEU A 431 31.60 11.09 -1.06
C LEU A 431 32.73 10.07 -1.24
N GLU A 432 33.98 10.54 -1.17
CA GLU A 432 35.17 9.68 -1.16
C GLU A 432 35.14 8.70 0.03
N CYS A 433 34.83 9.19 1.24
CA CYS A 433 34.69 8.32 2.41
C CYS A 433 33.56 7.29 2.22
N MET A 434 32.44 7.70 1.62
CA MET A 434 31.30 6.83 1.37
C MET A 434 31.65 5.71 0.40
N ASP A 435 32.33 6.04 -0.70
CA ASP A 435 32.77 5.06 -1.69
C ASP A 435 33.74 4.05 -1.07
N ILE A 436 34.71 4.51 -0.26
CA ILE A 436 35.65 3.63 0.44
C ILE A 436 34.93 2.67 1.40
N VAL A 437 34.01 3.17 2.24
CA VAL A 437 33.25 2.33 3.18
C VAL A 437 32.35 1.35 2.44
N ARG A 438 31.69 1.78 1.36
CA ARG A 438 30.86 0.91 0.52
C ARG A 438 31.69 -0.22 -0.08
N ASP A 439 32.86 0.11 -0.63
CA ASP A 439 33.73 -0.88 -1.27
C ASP A 439 34.37 -1.82 -0.24
N TYR A 440 34.64 -1.34 0.97
CA TYR A 440 35.02 -2.19 2.11
C TYR A 440 33.91 -3.20 2.43
N PHE A 441 32.66 -2.74 2.62
CA PHE A 441 31.54 -3.65 2.90
C PHE A 441 31.31 -4.67 1.78
N LYS A 442 31.43 -4.28 0.51
CA LYS A 442 31.35 -5.22 -0.63
C LYS A 442 32.41 -6.31 -0.58
N LYS A 443 33.62 -6.02 -0.10
CA LYS A 443 34.69 -7.02 0.05
C LYS A 443 34.46 -7.96 1.23
N CYS A 444 33.77 -7.49 2.26
CA CYS A 444 33.41 -8.25 3.46
C CYS A 444 32.22 -9.19 3.26
N GLN A 445 31.59 -9.23 2.08
CA GLN A 445 30.41 -10.05 1.76
C GLN A 445 30.75 -11.33 0.98
N VAL A 446 32.02 -11.75 0.94
CA VAL A 446 32.49 -12.99 0.28
C VAL A 446 32.31 -14.20 1.17
#